data_AF-A0A413KZA4-F1
#
_entry.id   AF-A0A413KZA4-F1
#
_cell.length_a   1.000
_cell.length_b   1.000
_cell.length_c   1.000
_cell.angle_alpha   90.00
_cell.angle_beta   90.00
_cell.angle_gamma   90.00
#
_symmetry.space_group_name_H-M   'P 1'
#
loop_
_entity.id
_entity.type
_entity.pdbx_description
1 polymer ?
#
loop_
_entity_poly.entity_id
_entity_poly.type
_entity_poly.pdbx_seq_one_letter_code
_entity_poly.pdbx_strand_id
1 'polypeptide(L)'
;MKNLMQYIQGSRKGKDAHRLEKEAMKDPFLSDALDGFQAVEGNHVESIEEMRRRISRRTRSHRNSITKWSIAASLLICLGFGSYFWLNRQLSMPAQSPLAVVMEEQVAPLQQAPLAGIAADSMQEQESASGAGETKAKVSEGTPQSPAPVVAETSVAQVAVYSAPCEDVAVADIVAEEEAPVAATALARSMPRHIPQPVIGEEAYREYLKKELIHPQDSLCKGVSGTVVVEFHINEKGRPVDLKVKQSLCESADKEALRLIEKGPDWQVDTAKVFVPVVFAP
;
A
#
# COMPACT_ATOMS: atom_id res chain seq x y z
N MET A 1 -15.46 -20.11 -4.18
CA MET A 1 -14.41 -20.40 -3.16
C MET A 1 -14.60 -21.72 -2.40
N LYS A 2 -15.49 -21.87 -1.40
CA LYS A 2 -15.53 -23.10 -0.55
C LYS A 2 -15.57 -24.42 -1.32
N ASN A 3 -16.34 -24.47 -2.43
CA ASN A 3 -16.44 -25.67 -3.29
C ASN A 3 -15.10 -26.05 -3.96
N LEU A 4 -14.29 -25.06 -4.34
CA LEU A 4 -13.01 -25.24 -5.04
C LEU A 4 -11.96 -25.87 -4.12
N MET A 5 -11.80 -25.35 -2.90
CA MET A 5 -10.88 -25.90 -1.90
C MET A 5 -11.18 -27.37 -1.58
N GLN A 6 -12.46 -27.73 -1.51
CA GLN A 6 -12.89 -29.11 -1.21
C GLN A 6 -12.63 -30.10 -2.35
N TYR A 7 -12.67 -29.64 -3.60
CA TYR A 7 -12.28 -30.43 -4.77
C TYR A 7 -10.76 -30.66 -4.78
N ILE A 8 -9.99 -29.57 -4.64
CA ILE A 8 -8.52 -29.57 -4.52
C ILE A 8 -8.03 -30.51 -3.41
N GLN A 9 -8.69 -30.51 -2.24
CA GLN A 9 -8.36 -31.37 -1.11
C GLN A 9 -8.80 -32.84 -1.29
N GLY A 10 -9.25 -33.25 -2.49
CA GLY A 10 -9.77 -34.60 -2.78
C GLY A 10 -11.07 -34.98 -2.05
N SER A 11 -11.60 -34.08 -1.21
CA SER A 11 -12.68 -34.34 -0.26
C SER A 11 -14.08 -34.42 -0.88
N ARG A 12 -14.23 -34.01 -2.16
CA ARG A 12 -15.53 -33.91 -2.85
C ARG A 12 -15.53 -34.75 -4.12
N LYS A 13 -16.47 -35.69 -4.22
CA LYS A 13 -16.63 -36.61 -5.38
C LYS A 13 -18.07 -36.55 -5.91
N GLY A 14 -18.27 -36.99 -7.15
CA GLY A 14 -19.58 -37.02 -7.80
C GLY A 14 -20.05 -35.65 -8.32
N LYS A 15 -21.35 -35.36 -8.18
CA LYS A 15 -22.05 -34.28 -8.91
C LYS A 15 -21.40 -32.88 -8.81
N ASP A 16 -20.85 -32.51 -7.66
CA ASP A 16 -20.22 -31.19 -7.49
C ASP A 16 -18.83 -31.09 -8.12
N ALA A 17 -18.05 -32.18 -8.09
CA ALA A 17 -16.76 -32.25 -8.77
C ALA A 17 -16.96 -32.17 -10.29
N HIS A 18 -17.88 -32.99 -10.81
CA HIS A 18 -18.18 -33.04 -12.23
C HIS A 18 -18.83 -31.75 -12.78
N ARG A 19 -19.52 -30.97 -11.92
CA ARG A 19 -19.96 -29.61 -12.28
C ARG A 19 -18.76 -28.65 -12.37
N LEU A 20 -17.82 -28.71 -11.43
CA LEU A 20 -16.63 -27.85 -11.44
C LEU A 20 -15.69 -28.17 -12.62
N GLU A 21 -15.51 -29.44 -12.96
CA GLU A 21 -14.83 -29.89 -14.19
C GLU A 21 -15.49 -29.28 -15.44
N LYS A 22 -16.83 -29.31 -15.51
CA LYS A 22 -17.62 -28.72 -16.62
C LYS A 22 -17.67 -27.19 -16.62
N GLU A 23 -17.37 -26.55 -15.49
CA GLU A 23 -17.14 -25.11 -15.38
C GLU A 23 -15.73 -24.77 -15.90
N ALA A 24 -14.70 -25.52 -15.50
CA ALA A 24 -13.33 -25.36 -15.97
C ALA A 24 -13.17 -25.61 -17.48
N MET A 25 -13.86 -26.61 -18.05
CA MET A 25 -13.91 -26.85 -19.51
C MET A 25 -14.51 -25.68 -20.33
N LYS A 26 -15.18 -24.72 -19.68
CA LYS A 26 -15.80 -23.56 -20.34
C LYS A 26 -15.07 -22.26 -20.11
N ASP A 27 -14.24 -22.19 -19.06
CA ASP A 27 -13.52 -21.00 -18.64
C ASP A 27 -12.01 -21.29 -18.71
N PRO A 28 -11.32 -20.83 -19.76
CA PRO A 28 -9.88 -21.04 -19.93
C PRO A 28 -9.05 -20.59 -18.72
N PHE A 29 -9.50 -19.55 -18.00
CA PHE A 29 -8.83 -19.08 -16.80
C PHE A 29 -9.03 -20.02 -15.61
N LEU A 30 -10.23 -20.60 -15.44
CA LEU A 30 -10.48 -21.57 -14.37
C LEU A 30 -9.75 -22.90 -14.61
N SER A 31 -9.59 -23.34 -15.86
CA SER A 31 -8.76 -24.52 -16.17
C SER A 31 -7.27 -24.26 -15.90
N ASP A 32 -6.73 -23.14 -16.39
CA ASP A 32 -5.32 -22.75 -16.19
C ASP A 32 -5.00 -22.56 -14.69
N ALA A 33 -5.87 -21.86 -13.96
CA ALA A 33 -5.75 -21.67 -12.52
C ALA A 33 -5.95 -22.95 -11.69
N LEU A 34 -6.58 -24.00 -12.23
CA LEU A 34 -6.64 -25.32 -11.60
C LEU A 34 -5.39 -26.16 -11.87
N ASP A 35 -4.85 -26.09 -13.08
CA ASP A 35 -3.67 -26.85 -13.48
C ASP A 35 -2.39 -26.27 -12.85
N GLY A 36 -2.16 -24.96 -12.98
CA GLY A 36 -1.04 -24.26 -12.34
C GLY A 36 -1.07 -24.30 -10.80
N PHE A 37 -2.24 -24.52 -10.19
CA PHE A 37 -2.35 -24.77 -8.75
C PHE A 37 -1.95 -26.20 -8.37
N GLN A 38 -2.24 -27.19 -9.21
CA GLN A 38 -1.86 -28.59 -8.99
C GLN A 38 -0.40 -28.89 -9.35
N ALA A 39 0.19 -28.14 -10.28
CA ALA A 39 1.58 -28.29 -10.71
C ALA A 39 2.63 -27.92 -9.64
N VAL A 40 2.22 -27.26 -8.54
CA VAL A 40 3.12 -26.83 -7.46
C VAL A 40 3.01 -27.77 -6.25
N GLU A 41 3.94 -28.72 -6.16
CA GLU A 41 4.04 -29.66 -5.04
C GLU A 41 4.25 -28.93 -3.69
N GLY A 42 3.44 -29.27 -2.69
CA GLY A 42 3.62 -28.82 -1.30
C GLY A 42 2.35 -28.29 -0.61
N ASN A 43 2.46 -27.96 0.68
CA ASN A 43 1.34 -27.54 1.54
C ASN A 43 0.93 -26.07 1.35
N HIS A 44 0.85 -25.58 0.10
CA HIS A 44 0.43 -24.20 -0.21
C HIS A 44 -0.94 -23.82 0.41
N VAL A 45 -1.81 -24.80 0.66
CA VAL A 45 -3.09 -24.64 1.38
C VAL A 45 -2.87 -24.12 2.80
N GLU A 46 -1.90 -24.67 3.54
CA GLU A 46 -1.57 -24.22 4.90
C GLU A 46 -0.97 -22.81 4.87
N SER A 47 -0.10 -22.52 3.90
CA SER A 47 0.46 -21.17 3.71
C SER A 47 -0.62 -20.11 3.43
N ILE A 48 -1.63 -20.46 2.62
CA ILE A 48 -2.80 -19.59 2.36
C ILE A 48 -3.64 -19.39 3.64
N GLU A 49 -3.84 -20.43 4.44
CA GLU A 49 -4.50 -20.28 5.74
C GLU A 49 -3.68 -19.43 6.71
N GLU A 50 -2.37 -19.61 6.78
CA GLU A 50 -1.50 -18.86 7.69
C GLU A 50 -1.47 -17.38 7.30
N MET A 51 -1.38 -17.05 6.00
CA MET A 51 -1.53 -15.69 5.49
C MET A 51 -2.90 -15.09 5.86
N ARG A 52 -4.00 -15.85 5.73
CA ARG A 52 -5.34 -15.40 6.17
C ARG A 52 -5.43 -15.18 7.68
N ARG A 53 -4.77 -16.01 8.50
CA ARG A 53 -4.66 -15.85 9.96
C ARG A 53 -3.84 -14.59 10.31
N ARG A 54 -2.69 -14.37 9.66
CA ARG A 54 -1.85 -13.16 9.79
C ARG A 54 -2.62 -11.87 9.43
N ILE A 55 -3.34 -11.87 8.30
CA ILE A 55 -4.16 -10.73 7.85
C ILE A 55 -5.29 -10.45 8.83
N SER A 56 -6.11 -11.44 9.14
CA SER A 56 -7.29 -11.26 10.02
C SER A 56 -6.91 -10.81 11.44
N ARG A 57 -5.77 -11.28 11.97
CA ARG A 57 -5.21 -10.82 13.26
C ARG A 57 -4.85 -9.33 13.22
N ARG A 58 -4.24 -8.84 12.13
CA ARG A 58 -3.93 -7.42 11.93
C ARG A 58 -5.21 -6.58 11.77
N THR A 59 -6.17 -7.03 10.94
CA THR A 59 -7.40 -6.28 10.66
C THR A 59 -8.34 -6.15 11.88
N ARG A 60 -8.46 -7.20 12.71
CA ARG A 60 -9.39 -7.20 13.86
C ARG A 60 -8.97 -6.23 14.98
N SER A 61 -7.67 -5.94 15.13
CA SER A 61 -7.16 -5.09 16.21
C SER A 61 -7.63 -3.63 16.10
N HIS A 62 -7.61 -3.07 14.89
CA HIS A 62 -7.85 -1.64 14.64
C HIS A 62 -9.31 -1.20 14.88
N ARG A 63 -10.27 -2.00 14.40
CA ARG A 63 -11.71 -1.66 14.48
C ARG A 63 -12.21 -1.57 15.92
N ASN A 64 -11.70 -2.44 16.80
CA ASN A 64 -12.19 -2.60 18.17
C ASN A 64 -11.71 -1.51 19.15
N SER A 65 -10.77 -0.63 18.73
CA SER A 65 -10.33 0.51 19.54
C SER A 65 -11.22 1.74 19.29
N ILE A 66 -11.46 2.08 18.01
CA ILE A 66 -12.27 3.23 17.58
C ILE A 66 -13.70 3.13 18.16
N THR A 67 -14.30 1.94 18.14
CA THR A 67 -15.64 1.72 18.70
C THR A 67 -15.76 1.97 20.21
N LYS A 68 -14.64 1.92 20.96
CA LYS A 68 -14.65 2.23 22.40
C LYS A 68 -14.61 3.74 22.65
N TRP A 69 -13.76 4.46 21.92
CA TRP A 69 -13.60 5.91 22.09
C TRP A 69 -14.78 6.70 21.51
N SER A 70 -15.44 6.19 20.48
CA SER A 70 -16.66 6.81 19.91
C SER A 70 -17.79 7.02 20.93
N ILE A 71 -17.88 6.18 21.97
CA ILE A 71 -18.92 6.28 23.01
C ILE A 71 -18.60 7.40 24.01
N ALA A 72 -17.32 7.60 24.33
CA ALA A 72 -16.90 8.72 25.17
C ALA A 72 -17.04 10.06 24.42
N ALA A 73 -16.68 10.09 23.13
CA ALA A 73 -16.78 11.28 22.29
C ALA A 73 -18.22 11.79 22.14
N SER A 74 -19.21 10.90 21.94
CA SER A 74 -20.61 11.32 21.82
C SER A 74 -21.16 11.90 23.13
N LEU A 75 -20.78 11.36 24.30
CA LEU A 75 -21.16 11.92 25.59
C LEU A 75 -20.59 13.34 25.81
N LEU A 76 -19.33 13.57 25.46
CA LEU A 76 -18.71 14.91 25.54
C LEU A 76 -19.40 15.92 24.60
N ILE A 77 -19.74 15.50 23.38
CA ILE A 77 -20.47 16.34 22.41
C ILE A 77 -21.87 16.67 22.95
N CYS A 78 -22.65 15.68 23.41
CA CYS A 78 -23.99 15.91 23.94
C CYS A 78 -23.99 16.83 25.17
N LEU A 79 -23.04 16.68 26.09
CA LEU A 79 -22.91 17.54 27.26
C LEU A 79 -22.45 18.96 26.89
N GLY A 80 -21.48 19.10 25.98
CA GLY A 80 -20.98 20.40 25.52
C GLY A 80 -22.05 21.23 24.79
N PHE A 81 -22.66 20.65 23.75
CA PHE A 81 -23.72 21.33 23.00
C PHE A 81 -25.00 21.55 23.84
N GLY A 82 -25.35 20.60 24.72
CA GLY A 82 -26.49 20.75 25.64
C GLY A 82 -26.30 21.88 26.65
N SER A 83 -25.11 21.97 27.26
CA SER A 83 -24.75 23.06 28.18
C SER A 83 -24.73 24.42 27.48
N TYR A 84 -24.10 24.50 26.30
CA TYR A 84 -24.06 25.71 25.48
C TYR A 84 -25.46 26.20 25.10
N PHE A 85 -26.32 25.31 24.62
CA PHE A 85 -27.70 25.65 24.22
C PHE A 85 -28.55 26.10 25.42
N TRP A 86 -28.41 25.46 26.58
CA TRP A 86 -29.10 25.86 27.81
C TRP A 86 -28.67 27.27 28.24
N LEU A 87 -27.36 27.52 28.33
CA LEU A 87 -26.82 28.81 28.79
C LEU A 87 -27.20 29.96 27.84
N ASN A 88 -27.12 29.72 26.52
CA ASN A 88 -27.51 30.69 25.51
C ASN A 88 -29.01 31.05 25.54
N ARG A 89 -29.87 30.15 26.03
CA ARG A 89 -31.33 30.40 26.14
C ARG A 89 -31.70 31.26 27.36
N GLN A 90 -30.81 31.44 28.33
CA GLN A 90 -31.10 32.14 29.58
C GLN A 90 -31.01 33.68 29.45
N LEU A 91 -30.33 34.20 28.42
CA LEU A 91 -30.11 35.65 28.23
C LEU A 91 -31.24 36.36 27.45
N SER A 92 -32.23 35.65 26.93
CA SER A 92 -33.27 36.20 26.04
C SER A 92 -34.55 36.64 26.76
N MET A 93 -34.43 37.34 27.90
CA MET A 93 -35.56 37.87 28.67
C MET A 93 -35.61 39.42 28.64
N PRO A 94 -36.23 40.04 27.62
CA PRO A 94 -36.58 41.45 27.65
C PRO A 94 -37.74 41.71 28.62
N ALA A 95 -37.84 42.93 29.14
CA ALA A 95 -38.83 43.31 30.15
C ALA A 95 -40.18 43.78 29.56
N GLN A 96 -41.16 43.86 30.47
CA GLN A 96 -42.39 44.68 30.49
C GLN A 96 -42.34 45.98 29.62
N SER A 97 -43.44 46.50 29.04
CA SER A 97 -44.87 46.10 29.08
C SER A 97 -45.70 46.64 27.87
N PRO A 98 -46.92 47.26 27.92
CA PRO A 98 -48.05 46.80 27.07
C PRO A 98 -48.71 47.86 26.16
N LEU A 99 -49.63 47.45 25.26
CA LEU A 99 -50.92 48.11 24.91
C LEU A 99 -51.66 47.41 23.73
N ALA A 100 -52.98 47.67 23.59
CA ALA A 100 -53.94 47.16 22.57
C ALA A 100 -54.11 45.61 22.53
N VAL A 101 -55.20 44.96 22.97
CA VAL A 101 -56.67 45.21 22.99
C VAL A 101 -57.36 45.01 21.62
N VAL A 102 -58.53 44.35 21.63
CA VAL A 102 -59.38 43.90 20.49
C VAL A 102 -58.85 42.62 19.81
N MET A 103 -59.57 41.48 19.72
CA MET A 103 -60.93 41.13 20.18
C MET A 103 -61.05 39.64 20.57
N GLU A 104 -61.99 39.34 21.48
CA GLU A 104 -62.54 38.00 21.76
C GLU A 104 -63.63 37.69 20.66
N GLU A 105 -64.32 36.55 20.48
CA GLU A 105 -64.81 35.52 21.40
C GLU A 105 -65.47 34.32 20.63
N GLN A 106 -65.31 33.06 21.11
CA GLN A 106 -66.19 31.86 20.89
C GLN A 106 -66.53 31.37 19.45
N VAL A 107 -67.11 30.18 19.15
CA VAL A 107 -67.32 28.88 19.86
C VAL A 107 -66.96 27.73 18.88
N ALA A 108 -66.81 26.49 19.36
CA ALA A 108 -66.97 25.23 18.59
C ALA A 108 -68.29 24.52 19.02
N PRO A 109 -68.67 23.26 18.64
CA PRO A 109 -68.02 22.24 17.79
C PRO A 109 -69.03 21.49 16.85
N LEU A 110 -68.82 20.15 16.68
CA LEU A 110 -69.61 19.12 15.97
C LEU A 110 -69.38 19.04 14.44
N GLN A 111 -68.70 18.02 13.91
CA GLN A 111 -69.02 16.56 13.83
C GLN A 111 -70.13 16.20 12.84
N GLN A 112 -69.75 15.52 11.73
CA GLN A 112 -70.20 14.15 11.44
C GLN A 112 -69.43 13.51 10.26
N ALA A 113 -69.28 12.19 10.33
CA ALA A 113 -68.94 11.24 9.27
C ALA A 113 -69.97 10.07 9.42
N PRO A 114 -70.16 9.09 8.48
CA PRO A 114 -69.08 8.18 8.06
C PRO A 114 -69.25 7.41 6.72
N LEU A 115 -68.37 6.39 6.53
CA LEU A 115 -68.60 5.08 5.89
C LEU A 115 -68.76 4.92 4.35
N ALA A 116 -67.61 4.58 3.73
CA ALA A 116 -67.34 3.36 2.94
C ALA A 116 -67.92 3.15 1.51
N GLY A 117 -67.04 2.56 0.68
CA GLY A 117 -67.33 1.85 -0.58
C GLY A 117 -66.07 1.12 -1.06
N ILE A 118 -66.18 -0.17 -1.43
CA ILE A 118 -65.05 -1.03 -1.83
C ILE A 118 -65.39 -1.80 -3.13
N ALA A 119 -64.64 -1.53 -4.20
CA ALA A 119 -64.55 -2.25 -5.49
C ALA A 119 -63.33 -1.65 -6.26
N ALA A 120 -62.45 -2.36 -6.98
CA ALA A 120 -62.65 -3.29 -8.12
C ALA A 120 -63.17 -2.55 -9.39
N ASP A 121 -62.64 -2.70 -10.61
CA ASP A 121 -61.54 -3.54 -11.14
C ASP A 121 -61.07 -3.03 -12.55
N SER A 122 -59.97 -3.59 -13.08
CA SER A 122 -59.62 -3.75 -14.52
C SER A 122 -59.25 -2.59 -15.48
N MET A 123 -58.15 -2.84 -16.25
CA MET A 123 -57.97 -2.64 -17.73
C MET A 123 -57.87 -1.20 -18.32
N GLN A 124 -57.15 -0.90 -19.43
CA GLN A 124 -56.15 -1.59 -20.29
C GLN A 124 -55.37 -0.54 -21.16
N GLU A 125 -54.50 -0.99 -22.07
CA GLU A 125 -53.75 -0.28 -23.15
C GLU A 125 -52.44 0.41 -22.71
N GLN A 126 -51.26 0.23 -23.33
CA GLN A 126 -50.78 0.02 -24.72
C GLN A 126 -50.53 1.31 -25.54
N GLU A 127 -49.25 1.67 -25.70
CA GLU A 127 -48.68 1.98 -27.03
C GLU A 127 -47.30 1.30 -27.15
N SER A 128 -46.37 1.78 -27.99
CA SER A 128 -45.24 1.00 -28.52
C SER A 128 -44.11 1.87 -29.09
N ALA A 129 -43.01 1.22 -29.49
CA ALA A 129 -41.90 1.75 -30.31
C ALA A 129 -40.99 2.81 -29.62
N SER A 130 -39.66 2.92 -29.80
CA SER A 130 -38.68 2.49 -30.83
C SER A 130 -38.75 3.30 -32.15
N GLY A 131 -37.68 3.86 -32.73
CA GLY A 131 -36.26 3.89 -32.37
C GLY A 131 -35.41 4.50 -33.52
N ALA A 132 -34.13 4.09 -33.65
CA ALA A 132 -33.17 4.35 -34.75
C ALA A 132 -32.33 5.66 -34.76
N GLY A 133 -31.20 5.63 -35.50
CA GLY A 133 -30.09 6.62 -35.50
C GLY A 133 -28.87 6.10 -34.72
N GLU A 134 -27.91 5.30 -35.24
CA GLU A 134 -27.15 5.35 -36.51
C GLU A 134 -26.34 6.64 -36.70
N THR A 135 -25.01 6.66 -36.98
CA THR A 135 -23.97 5.61 -37.19
C THR A 135 -22.69 6.00 -36.38
N LYS A 136 -21.47 5.42 -36.43
CA LYS A 136 -20.78 4.47 -37.35
C LYS A 136 -19.56 3.84 -36.64
N ALA A 137 -18.81 2.95 -37.31
CA ALA A 137 -17.53 2.38 -36.84
C ALA A 137 -16.43 2.41 -37.94
N LYS A 138 -15.16 2.22 -37.54
CA LYS A 138 -14.05 1.87 -38.46
C LYS A 138 -13.13 0.84 -37.81
N VAL A 139 -12.80 -0.20 -38.57
CA VAL A 139 -11.93 -1.34 -38.20
C VAL A 139 -10.48 -1.08 -38.62
N SER A 140 -9.52 -1.67 -37.90
CA SER A 140 -8.16 -1.90 -38.42
C SER A 140 -7.47 -3.06 -37.68
N GLU A 141 -7.07 -4.10 -38.40
CA GLU A 141 -6.16 -5.17 -37.95
C GLU A 141 -5.31 -5.59 -39.16
N GLY A 142 -4.02 -5.89 -38.97
CA GLY A 142 -3.11 -6.19 -40.09
C GLY A 142 -1.61 -6.09 -39.77
N THR A 143 -1.06 -7.15 -39.21
CA THR A 143 0.39 -7.51 -39.18
C THR A 143 0.70 -8.23 -40.52
N PRO A 144 1.95 -8.37 -41.07
CA PRO A 144 3.29 -8.20 -40.46
C PRO A 144 4.35 -7.42 -41.28
N GLN A 145 5.53 -7.16 -40.69
CA GLN A 145 6.85 -7.62 -41.20
C GLN A 145 8.03 -7.14 -40.32
N SER A 146 9.18 -7.82 -40.46
CA SER A 146 10.50 -7.44 -39.90
C SER A 146 11.45 -7.12 -41.06
N PRO A 147 12.44 -6.21 -40.88
CA PRO A 147 13.82 -6.69 -40.83
C PRO A 147 14.77 -5.89 -39.92
N ALA A 148 16.01 -6.39 -39.81
CA ALA A 148 17.24 -5.68 -39.41
C ALA A 148 18.37 -6.12 -40.39
N PRO A 149 19.65 -5.68 -40.31
CA PRO A 149 20.25 -4.57 -39.53
C PRO A 149 21.15 -3.62 -40.38
N VAL A 150 21.57 -2.47 -39.83
CA VAL A 150 22.77 -1.65 -40.21
C VAL A 150 23.18 -0.79 -39.00
N VAL A 151 24.34 -0.95 -38.34
CA VAL A 151 25.74 -0.53 -38.60
C VAL A 151 26.05 0.98 -38.63
N ALA A 152 27.20 1.35 -38.01
CA ALA A 152 27.95 2.62 -38.08
C ALA A 152 27.31 3.90 -37.47
N GLU A 153 28.05 4.89 -36.92
CA GLU A 153 29.34 4.90 -36.19
C GLU A 153 29.58 6.31 -35.57
N THR A 154 30.60 6.47 -34.71
CA THR A 154 31.42 7.71 -34.51
C THR A 154 30.70 9.05 -34.20
N SER A 155 30.92 9.66 -33.03
CA SER A 155 32.09 10.56 -32.83
C SER A 155 32.33 10.94 -31.36
N VAL A 156 33.49 11.58 -31.09
CA VAL A 156 34.06 11.83 -29.75
C VAL A 156 34.04 13.31 -29.38
N ALA A 157 33.74 13.63 -28.11
CA ALA A 157 34.02 14.95 -27.51
C ALA A 157 34.43 14.83 -26.02
N GLN A 158 35.73 14.98 -25.78
CA GLN A 158 36.42 15.63 -24.65
C GLN A 158 35.64 15.78 -23.33
N VAL A 159 36.03 15.18 -22.20
CA VAL A 159 37.28 15.45 -21.43
C VAL A 159 37.46 16.93 -21.10
N ALA A 160 37.00 17.32 -19.91
CA ALA A 160 37.39 18.55 -19.23
C ALA A 160 37.77 18.21 -17.78
N VAL A 161 39.07 17.99 -17.53
CA VAL A 161 39.60 17.92 -16.17
C VAL A 161 39.68 19.35 -15.65
N TYR A 162 39.03 19.63 -14.52
CA TYR A 162 39.30 20.84 -13.75
C TYR A 162 39.81 20.45 -12.36
N SER A 163 40.95 21.02 -11.98
CA SER A 163 41.75 20.59 -10.85
C SER A 163 42.00 21.72 -9.86
N ALA A 164 41.93 21.38 -8.57
CA ALA A 164 42.38 22.18 -7.42
C ALA A 164 41.59 23.49 -7.15
N PRO A 165 41.81 24.12 -5.97
CA PRO A 165 42.37 23.58 -4.72
C PRO A 165 41.36 23.62 -3.55
N CYS A 166 41.72 23.02 -2.42
CA CYS A 166 41.02 23.24 -1.14
C CYS A 166 41.47 24.56 -0.50
N GLU A 167 40.55 25.28 0.12
CA GLU A 167 40.86 26.30 1.14
C GLU A 167 40.15 25.98 2.46
N ASP A 168 40.69 26.50 3.55
CA ASP A 168 40.47 26.08 4.93
C ASP A 168 39.62 27.13 5.67
N VAL A 169 38.50 26.74 6.27
CA VAL A 169 37.69 27.60 7.15
C VAL A 169 37.19 26.79 8.34
N ALA A 170 37.43 27.32 9.54
CA ALA A 170 37.22 26.62 10.80
C ALA A 170 35.75 26.62 11.30
N VAL A 171 35.54 25.82 12.35
CA VAL A 171 34.28 25.59 13.07
C VAL A 171 33.61 26.89 13.55
N ALA A 172 32.29 26.98 13.39
CA ALA A 172 31.42 27.86 14.16
C ALA A 172 30.12 27.11 14.52
N ASP A 173 29.65 27.26 15.76
CA ASP A 173 28.37 26.71 16.23
C ASP A 173 27.18 27.36 15.50
N ILE A 174 26.20 26.54 15.09
CA ILE A 174 24.86 27.02 14.71
C ILE A 174 23.82 26.11 15.36
N VAL A 175 23.41 26.47 16.58
CA VAL A 175 22.12 26.05 17.13
C VAL A 175 21.06 26.95 16.48
N ALA A 176 20.35 26.43 15.48
CA ALA A 176 19.21 27.09 14.84
C ALA A 176 18.02 26.13 14.82
N GLU A 177 17.09 26.36 15.74
CA GLU A 177 15.80 25.70 15.82
C GLU A 177 14.81 26.47 14.93
N GLU A 178 14.49 25.94 13.74
CA GLU A 178 13.52 26.55 12.82
C GLU A 178 12.40 25.54 12.49
N GLU A 179 11.19 25.76 13.04
CA GLU A 179 10.03 24.91 12.78
C GLU A 179 9.39 25.22 11.41
N ALA A 180 9.49 24.27 10.47
CA ALA A 180 8.69 24.27 9.26
C ALA A 180 7.30 23.63 9.52
N PRO A 181 6.19 24.24 9.06
CA PRO A 181 4.84 23.89 9.56
C PRO A 181 4.32 22.53 9.08
N VAL A 182 4.03 21.64 10.04
CA VAL A 182 3.39 20.33 9.84
C VAL A 182 1.88 20.45 9.53
N ALA A 183 1.56 20.77 8.27
CA ALA A 183 0.18 21.06 7.84
C ALA A 183 -0.32 20.22 6.63
N ALA A 184 0.08 18.94 6.51
CA ALA A 184 -0.42 18.05 5.46
C ALA A 184 -0.41 16.56 5.86
N THR A 185 -1.15 16.17 6.90
CA THR A 185 -1.20 14.78 7.43
C THR A 185 -2.02 13.83 6.53
N ALA A 186 -1.56 13.62 5.30
CA ALA A 186 -2.01 12.50 4.49
C ALA A 186 -1.56 11.19 5.14
N LEU A 187 -2.51 10.35 5.58
CA LEU A 187 -2.22 9.05 6.19
C LEU A 187 -1.79 8.02 5.13
N ALA A 188 -0.61 8.25 4.56
CA ALA A 188 0.14 7.28 3.76
C ALA A 188 0.52 6.10 4.67
N ARG A 189 -0.41 5.15 4.81
CA ARG A 189 -0.28 3.95 5.63
C ARG A 189 0.82 3.06 5.05
N SER A 190 2.06 3.30 5.48
CA SER A 190 3.23 2.54 5.03
C SER A 190 2.97 1.04 5.21
N MET A 191 2.96 0.32 4.09
CA MET A 191 3.10 -1.13 4.15
C MET A 191 4.47 -1.42 4.77
N PRO A 192 4.60 -2.43 5.66
CA PRO A 192 5.92 -2.84 6.12
C PRO A 192 6.71 -3.27 4.89
N ARG A 193 7.79 -2.55 4.57
CA ARG A 193 8.72 -2.99 3.52
C ARG A 193 9.21 -4.38 3.91
N HIS A 194 9.00 -5.34 3.02
CA HIS A 194 9.78 -6.56 3.09
C HIS A 194 11.23 -6.13 2.81
N ILE A 195 12.13 -6.50 3.73
CA ILE A 195 13.57 -6.33 3.54
C ILE A 195 14.07 -7.75 3.30
N PRO A 196 14.65 -8.06 2.14
CA PRO A 196 15.20 -9.36 1.88
C PRO A 196 16.31 -9.67 2.89
N GLN A 197 16.47 -10.95 3.20
CA GLN A 197 17.44 -11.42 4.19
C GLN A 197 18.47 -12.34 3.54
N PRO A 198 19.72 -12.38 4.04
CA PRO A 198 20.71 -13.37 3.64
C PRO A 198 20.21 -14.77 4.01
N VAL A 199 20.53 -15.79 3.21
CA VAL A 199 20.09 -17.18 3.40
C VAL A 199 20.62 -17.75 4.73
N ILE A 200 21.79 -17.31 5.19
CA ILE A 200 22.37 -17.70 6.49
C ILE A 200 21.76 -16.96 7.70
N GLY A 201 20.85 -16.02 7.47
CA GLY A 201 20.26 -15.17 8.52
C GLY A 201 21.12 -13.95 8.87
N GLU A 202 20.45 -12.89 9.34
CA GLU A 202 21.04 -11.57 9.57
C GLU A 202 22.23 -11.58 10.53
N GLU A 203 22.17 -12.40 11.58
CA GLU A 203 23.21 -12.42 12.62
C GLU A 203 24.50 -13.08 12.14
N ALA A 204 24.38 -14.24 11.48
CA ALA A 204 25.52 -14.92 10.86
C ALA A 204 26.11 -14.11 9.69
N TYR A 205 25.30 -13.33 8.97
CA TYR A 205 25.80 -12.41 7.95
C TYR A 205 26.59 -11.24 8.56
N ARG A 206 26.10 -10.67 9.67
CA ARG A 206 26.82 -9.64 10.44
C ARG A 206 28.14 -10.17 11.03
N GLU A 207 28.20 -11.45 11.40
CA GLU A 207 29.46 -12.11 11.81
C GLU A 207 30.38 -12.40 10.62
N TYR A 208 29.85 -12.88 9.49
CA TYR A 208 30.60 -13.04 8.24
C TYR A 208 31.28 -11.73 7.82
N LEU A 209 30.54 -10.62 7.81
CA LEU A 209 31.07 -9.30 7.48
C LEU A 209 32.23 -8.95 8.42
N LYS A 210 32.06 -9.06 9.74
CA LYS A 210 33.14 -8.77 10.71
C LYS A 210 34.36 -9.67 10.57
N LYS A 211 34.18 -10.94 10.21
CA LYS A 211 35.24 -11.95 10.14
C LYS A 211 36.08 -11.86 8.87
N GLU A 212 35.44 -11.57 7.74
CA GLU A 212 36.10 -11.56 6.42
C GLU A 212 36.54 -10.16 5.97
N LEU A 213 36.22 -9.11 6.75
CA LEU A 213 36.60 -7.70 6.54
C LEU A 213 38.12 -7.49 6.68
N ILE A 214 38.74 -6.99 5.62
CA ILE A 214 40.16 -6.63 5.56
C ILE A 214 40.28 -5.11 5.64
N HIS A 215 40.81 -4.58 6.74
CA HIS A 215 41.02 -3.13 6.87
C HIS A 215 42.06 -2.60 5.88
N PRO A 216 41.71 -1.62 5.01
CA PRO A 216 42.66 -1.03 4.08
C PRO A 216 43.86 -0.39 4.77
N GLN A 217 45.04 -0.55 4.19
CA GLN A 217 46.30 -0.03 4.73
C GLN A 217 46.79 1.23 3.99
N ASP A 218 46.03 1.70 2.99
CA ASP A 218 46.32 2.91 2.23
C ASP A 218 46.37 4.15 3.11
N SER A 219 47.24 5.11 2.77
CA SER A 219 47.51 6.31 3.57
C SER A 219 46.26 7.16 3.87
N LEU A 220 45.25 7.13 3.02
CA LEU A 220 43.97 7.85 3.18
C LEU A 220 42.92 7.09 4.00
N CYS A 221 43.08 5.78 4.17
CA CYS A 221 42.10 4.89 4.81
C CYS A 221 42.59 4.33 6.16
N LYS A 222 43.90 4.39 6.43
CA LYS A 222 44.54 3.73 7.57
C LYS A 222 44.04 4.26 8.91
N GLY A 223 43.32 3.41 9.65
CA GLY A 223 42.73 3.76 10.95
C GLY A 223 41.45 4.60 10.86
N VAL A 224 40.90 4.80 9.65
CA VAL A 224 39.61 5.48 9.46
C VAL A 224 38.48 4.54 9.86
N SER A 225 37.64 4.98 10.80
CA SER A 225 36.43 4.28 11.21
C SER A 225 35.19 4.92 10.61
N GLY A 226 34.17 4.11 10.32
CA GLY A 226 32.97 4.60 9.64
C GLY A 226 32.08 3.49 9.10
N THR A 227 31.18 3.83 8.19
CA THR A 227 30.27 2.87 7.56
C THR A 227 30.14 3.17 6.07
N VAL A 228 30.46 2.18 5.24
CA VAL A 228 30.19 2.19 3.80
C VAL A 228 28.82 1.56 3.58
N VAL A 229 27.92 2.24 2.88
CA VAL A 229 26.59 1.69 2.53
C VAL A 229 26.55 1.33 1.06
N VAL A 230 26.22 0.08 0.75
CA VAL A 230 26.13 -0.44 -0.63
C VAL A 230 24.68 -0.80 -0.96
N GLU A 231 24.18 -0.28 -2.08
CA GLU A 231 22.91 -0.66 -2.72
C GLU A 231 23.15 -1.79 -3.73
N PHE A 232 22.27 -2.80 -3.77
CA PHE A 232 22.27 -3.82 -4.82
C PHE A 232 20.87 -4.42 -5.07
N HIS A 233 20.74 -5.15 -6.18
CA HIS A 233 19.57 -6.00 -6.48
C HIS A 233 19.93 -7.48 -6.26
N ILE A 234 18.91 -8.32 -6.04
CA ILE A 234 19.07 -9.77 -5.93
C ILE A 234 18.61 -10.41 -7.24
N ASN A 235 19.41 -11.30 -7.83
CA ASN A 235 19.00 -12.05 -9.02
C ASN A 235 18.22 -13.33 -8.66
N GLU A 236 17.70 -14.04 -9.68
CA GLU A 236 16.91 -15.28 -9.52
C GLU A 236 17.62 -16.40 -8.75
N LYS A 237 18.95 -16.33 -8.62
CA LYS A 237 19.80 -17.29 -7.87
C LYS A 237 20.17 -16.81 -6.47
N GLY A 238 19.60 -15.71 -5.99
CA GLY A 238 19.92 -15.10 -4.71
C GLY A 238 21.23 -14.32 -4.67
N ARG A 239 21.93 -14.11 -5.80
CA ARG A 239 23.21 -13.37 -5.80
C ARG A 239 23.00 -11.86 -5.85
N PRO A 240 23.78 -11.07 -5.08
CA PRO A 240 23.91 -9.63 -5.28
C PRO A 240 24.37 -9.28 -6.70
N VAL A 241 23.70 -8.33 -7.35
CA VAL A 241 24.05 -7.76 -8.67
C VAL A 241 23.81 -6.24 -8.67
N ASP A 242 24.41 -5.51 -9.62
CA ASP A 242 24.37 -4.03 -9.72
C ASP A 242 24.86 -3.28 -8.46
N LEU A 243 25.89 -3.80 -7.78
CA LEU A 243 26.43 -3.22 -6.55
C LEU A 243 26.88 -1.77 -6.76
N LYS A 244 26.36 -0.85 -5.96
CA LYS A 244 26.61 0.61 -6.04
C LYS A 244 26.78 1.20 -4.65
N VAL A 245 27.92 1.85 -4.41
CA VAL A 245 28.13 2.61 -3.17
C VAL A 245 27.14 3.78 -3.09
N LYS A 246 26.49 3.94 -1.93
CA LYS A 246 25.57 5.04 -1.57
C LYS A 246 26.22 6.04 -0.66
N GLN A 247 26.98 5.53 0.31
CA GLN A 247 27.77 6.30 1.25
C GLN A 247 29.17 5.70 1.22
N SER A 248 30.11 6.46 0.70
CA SER A 248 31.54 6.13 0.67
C SER A 248 32.20 6.50 2.00
N LEU A 249 33.35 5.86 2.27
CA LEU A 249 34.24 6.24 3.38
C LEU A 249 35.62 6.64 2.86
N CYS A 250 36.21 5.79 2.02
CA CYS A 250 37.41 6.05 1.25
C CYS A 250 37.53 5.00 0.13
N GLU A 251 38.24 5.29 -0.96
CA GLU A 251 38.23 4.46 -2.18
C GLU A 251 38.55 2.97 -1.94
N SER A 252 39.45 2.66 -1.00
CA SER A 252 39.81 1.27 -0.68
C SER A 252 38.82 0.58 0.27
N ALA A 253 38.19 1.30 1.20
CA ALA A 253 37.11 0.76 2.03
C ALA A 253 35.86 0.47 1.19
N ASP A 254 35.59 1.35 0.21
CA ASP A 254 34.51 1.17 -0.76
C ASP A 254 34.71 -0.09 -1.62
N LYS A 255 35.92 -0.30 -2.15
CA LYS A 255 36.30 -1.52 -2.88
C LYS A 255 36.18 -2.79 -2.02
N GLU A 256 36.59 -2.72 -0.76
CA GLU A 256 36.49 -3.84 0.18
C GLU A 256 35.02 -4.18 0.52
N ALA A 257 34.18 -3.17 0.76
CA ALA A 257 32.74 -3.36 1.00
C ALA A 257 32.04 -4.02 -0.21
N LEU A 258 32.41 -3.63 -1.43
CA LEU A 258 31.94 -4.27 -2.66
C LEU A 258 32.40 -5.75 -2.73
N ARG A 259 33.68 -6.03 -2.46
CA ARG A 259 34.24 -7.40 -2.43
C ARG A 259 33.51 -8.31 -1.44
N LEU A 260 33.21 -7.81 -0.24
CA LEU A 260 32.54 -8.57 0.82
C LEU A 260 31.12 -8.97 0.44
N ILE A 261 30.39 -8.09 -0.25
CA ILE A 261 29.02 -8.36 -0.68
C ILE A 261 29.02 -9.27 -1.91
N GLU A 262 29.90 -9.04 -2.88
CA GLU A 262 30.04 -9.88 -4.09
C GLU A 262 30.45 -11.33 -3.76
N LYS A 263 31.39 -11.52 -2.81
CA LYS A 263 31.82 -12.84 -2.32
C LYS A 263 30.99 -13.36 -1.16
N GLY A 264 29.89 -12.68 -0.84
CA GLY A 264 29.01 -13.02 0.27
C GLY A 264 28.19 -14.30 0.07
N PRO A 265 27.50 -14.74 1.14
CA PRO A 265 26.43 -15.73 1.04
C PRO A 265 25.27 -15.21 0.18
N ASP A 266 24.48 -16.16 -0.33
CA ASP A 266 23.30 -15.86 -1.13
C ASP A 266 22.18 -15.25 -0.27
N TRP A 267 21.22 -14.59 -0.94
CA TRP A 267 20.08 -13.90 -0.35
C TRP A 267 18.76 -14.53 -0.77
N GLN A 268 17.73 -14.37 0.06
CA GLN A 268 16.36 -14.74 -0.29
C GLN A 268 15.89 -13.88 -1.47
N VAL A 269 15.44 -14.53 -2.55
CA VAL A 269 15.08 -13.85 -3.81
C VAL A 269 13.92 -12.89 -3.58
N ASP A 270 14.13 -11.62 -3.91
CA ASP A 270 13.18 -10.51 -3.76
C ASP A 270 13.44 -9.49 -4.88
N THR A 271 12.40 -8.74 -5.26
CA THR A 271 12.50 -7.63 -6.21
C THR A 271 12.90 -6.31 -5.51
N ALA A 272 12.89 -6.29 -4.18
CA ALA A 272 13.32 -5.14 -3.38
C ALA A 272 14.83 -4.87 -3.49
N LYS A 273 15.20 -3.58 -3.51
CA LYS A 273 16.58 -3.13 -3.36
C LYS A 273 17.10 -3.37 -1.95
N VAL A 274 18.30 -3.92 -1.86
CA VAL A 274 19.01 -4.14 -0.59
C VAL A 274 19.94 -2.97 -0.32
N PHE A 275 20.11 -2.60 0.95
CA PHE A 275 21.08 -1.62 1.42
C PHE A 275 21.84 -2.24 2.60
N VAL A 276 23.13 -2.56 2.41
CA VAL A 276 23.96 -3.18 3.44
C VAL A 276 24.97 -2.15 3.99
N PRO A 277 24.95 -1.87 5.30
CA PRO A 277 25.99 -1.09 5.97
C PRO A 277 27.17 -1.99 6.37
N VAL A 278 28.32 -1.77 5.75
CA VAL A 278 29.61 -2.40 6.12
C VAL A 278 30.34 -1.45 7.06
N VAL A 279 30.50 -1.87 8.32
CA VAL A 279 31.10 -1.04 9.38
C VAL A 279 32.60 -1.32 9.49
N PHE A 280 33.42 -0.29 9.30
CA PHE A 280 34.86 -0.30 9.53
C PHE A 280 35.12 0.26 10.93
N ALA A 281 35.73 -0.54 11.79
CA ALA A 281 36.00 -0.22 13.20
C ALA A 281 37.52 -0.26 13.45
N PRO A 282 38.07 0.63 14.29
CA PRO A 282 39.50 0.79 14.47
C PRO A 282 40.15 -0.35 15.28
#